data_AF-U5D9U1-F1
#
_entry.id   AF-U5D9U1-F1
#
_cell.length_a   1.000
_cell.length_b   1.000
_cell.length_c   1.000
_cell.angle_alpha   90.00
_cell.angle_beta   90.00
_cell.angle_gamma   90.00
#
_symmetry.space_group_name_H-M   'P 1'
#
loop_
_entity.id
_entity.type
_entity.pdbx_description
1 polymer ?
#
loop_
_entity_poly.entity_id
_entity_poly.type
_entity_poly.pdbx_seq_one_letter_code
_entity_poly.pdbx_strand_id
1 'polypeptide(L)'
;MPGTHNSGRPGGNPELAKYHYTTDRSEPLTENLNIKVPRSWKAVVRAEKGWPDRVRRAIAAEFELEDNPQPGAGGTGEETEEA
;
A
#
# COMPACT_ATOMS: atom_id res chain seq x y z
N MET A 1 -18.18 24.84 26.64
CA MET A 1 -18.72 23.52 26.26
C MET A 1 -17.61 22.76 25.56
N PRO A 2 -17.26 21.54 26.01
CA PRO A 2 -16.21 20.73 25.41
C PRO A 2 -16.62 20.34 23.98
N GLY A 3 -15.76 20.66 23.00
CA GLY A 3 -15.97 20.32 21.60
C GLY A 3 -15.87 18.81 21.41
N THR A 4 -16.98 18.17 21.11
CA THR A 4 -17.00 16.76 20.71
C THR A 4 -16.34 16.65 19.34
N HIS A 5 -15.06 16.27 19.34
CA HIS A 5 -14.33 15.84 18.16
C HIS A 5 -14.87 14.48 17.68
N ASN A 6 -16.08 14.47 17.11
CA ASN A 6 -16.61 13.30 16.43
C ASN A 6 -16.78 13.61 14.94
N SER A 7 -15.69 13.37 14.22
CA SER A 7 -15.61 12.81 12.86
C SER A 7 -16.64 13.26 11.81
N GLY A 8 -16.15 13.98 10.80
CA GLY A 8 -16.73 14.00 9.45
C GLY A 8 -17.87 15.00 9.23
N ARG A 9 -18.00 15.49 7.98
CA ARG A 9 -19.13 16.32 7.55
C ARG A 9 -20.45 15.61 7.88
N PRO A 10 -21.48 16.34 8.36
CA PRO A 10 -22.82 15.77 8.48
C PRO A 10 -23.26 15.30 7.08
N GLY A 11 -23.40 13.98 6.91
CA GLY A 11 -23.67 13.34 5.62
C GLY A 11 -22.56 12.45 5.05
N GLY A 12 -21.45 12.21 5.77
CA GLY A 12 -20.50 11.15 5.41
C GLY A 12 -21.17 9.78 5.39
N ASN A 13 -20.78 8.90 4.46
CA ASN A 13 -21.37 7.56 4.35
C ASN A 13 -21.10 6.75 5.64
N PRO A 14 -22.11 6.41 6.46
CA PRO A 14 -21.92 5.68 7.71
C PRO A 14 -21.37 4.27 7.52
N GLU A 15 -21.41 3.75 6.29
CA GLU A 15 -20.86 2.44 5.93
C GLU A 15 -19.40 2.47 5.47
N LEU A 16 -18.69 3.59 5.65
CA LEU A 16 -17.26 3.71 5.35
C LEU A 16 -16.41 2.61 6.00
N ALA A 17 -16.75 2.21 7.23
CA ALA A 17 -16.06 1.12 7.92
C ALA A 17 -16.28 -0.26 7.23
N LYS A 18 -17.36 -0.45 6.47
CA LYS A 18 -17.64 -1.70 5.75
C LYS A 18 -17.06 -1.72 4.33
N TYR A 19 -16.97 -0.55 3.68
CA TYR A 19 -16.52 -0.43 2.28
C TYR A 19 -15.21 0.33 2.14
N HIS A 20 -14.31 0.20 3.11
CA HIS A 20 -12.97 0.74 2.98
C HIS A 20 -12.15 -0.16 2.05
N TYR A 21 -11.27 0.47 1.25
CA TYR A 21 -10.31 -0.26 0.45
C TYR A 21 -9.26 -0.87 1.37
N THR A 22 -9.31 -2.17 1.59
CA THR A 22 -8.25 -2.93 2.25
C THR A 22 -7.24 -3.42 1.22
N THR A 23 -5.97 -3.44 1.61
CA THR A 23 -4.88 -3.96 0.80
C THR A 23 -3.93 -4.69 1.72
N ASP A 24 -3.48 -5.90 1.32
CA ASP A 24 -2.56 -6.74 2.09
C ASP A 24 -1.08 -6.29 1.97
N ARG A 25 -0.85 -5.05 1.52
CA ARG A 25 0.49 -4.53 1.22
C ARG A 25 1.10 -3.91 2.47
N SER A 26 2.37 -4.19 2.74
CA SER A 26 3.08 -3.58 3.87
C SER A 26 3.37 -2.10 3.64
N GLU A 27 3.70 -1.71 2.41
CA GLU A 27 4.04 -0.33 2.04
C GLU A 27 2.99 0.33 1.12
N PRO A 28 2.72 1.64 1.31
CA PRO A 28 1.85 2.39 0.42
C PRO A 28 2.53 2.62 -0.94
N LEU A 29 1.74 2.57 -2.01
CA LEU A 29 2.22 2.86 -3.37
C LEU A 29 2.29 4.38 -3.61
N THR A 30 3.37 5.01 -3.16
CA THR A 30 3.58 6.47 -3.31
C THR A 30 4.31 6.86 -4.60
N GLU A 31 5.13 5.97 -5.14
CA GLU A 31 6.03 6.25 -6.28
C GLU A 31 5.51 5.68 -7.62
N ASN A 32 5.92 6.32 -8.72
CA ASN A 32 5.54 5.93 -10.08
C ASN A 32 6.77 5.53 -10.93
N LEU A 33 6.67 4.38 -11.61
CA LEU A 33 7.66 3.89 -12.57
C LEU A 33 7.12 3.97 -14.01
N ASN A 34 7.78 4.73 -14.88
CA ASN A 34 7.39 4.89 -16.29
C ASN A 34 8.42 4.24 -17.22
N ILE A 35 8.00 3.21 -17.97
CA ILE A 35 8.86 2.46 -18.91
C ILE A 35 8.23 2.46 -20.30
N LYS A 36 9.05 2.64 -21.35
CA LYS A 36 8.62 2.50 -22.75
C LYS A 36 8.72 1.03 -23.17
N VAL A 37 7.61 0.47 -23.66
CA VAL A 37 7.53 -0.91 -24.16
C VAL A 37 6.90 -0.97 -25.55
N PRO A 38 7.16 -2.02 -26.34
CA PRO A 38 6.46 -2.25 -27.61
C PRO A 38 4.94 -2.27 -27.45
N ARG A 39 4.21 -1.82 -28.48
CA ARG A 39 2.74 -1.76 -28.46
C ARG A 39 2.09 -3.12 -28.24
N SER A 40 2.65 -4.18 -28.82
CA SER A 40 2.18 -5.55 -28.67
C SER A 40 2.20 -6.00 -27.20
N TRP A 41 3.25 -5.67 -26.46
CA TRP A 41 3.38 -6.05 -25.05
C TRP A 41 2.40 -5.31 -24.17
N LYS A 42 2.23 -4.00 -24.40
CA LYS A 42 1.24 -3.19 -23.68
C LYS A 42 -0.19 -3.73 -23.85
N ALA A 43 -0.52 -4.23 -25.05
CA ALA A 43 -1.84 -4.82 -25.31
C ALA A 43 -2.04 -6.11 -24.51
N VAL A 44 -1.04 -6.99 -24.47
CA VAL A 44 -1.08 -8.24 -23.69
C VAL A 44 -1.23 -7.94 -22.19
N VAL A 45 -0.38 -7.07 -21.64
CA VAL A 45 -0.42 -6.73 -20.21
C VAL A 45 -1.79 -6.14 -19.84
N ARG A 46 -2.31 -5.19 -20.63
CA ARG A 46 -3.61 -4.55 -20.32
C ARG A 46 -4.83 -5.46 -20.48
N ALA A 47 -4.73 -6.54 -21.23
CA ALA A 47 -5.82 -7.50 -21.39
C ALA A 47 -6.07 -8.31 -20.11
N GLU A 48 -5.10 -8.36 -19.19
CA GLU A 48 -5.21 -9.14 -17.97
C GLU A 48 -5.90 -8.37 -16.84
N LYS A 49 -6.76 -9.08 -16.10
CA LYS A 49 -7.40 -8.55 -14.89
C LYS A 49 -6.34 -8.41 -13.80
N GLY A 50 -6.25 -7.23 -13.17
CA GLY A 50 -5.26 -6.98 -12.13
C GLY A 50 -3.82 -6.89 -12.66
N TRP A 51 -3.64 -6.55 -13.94
CA TRP A 51 -2.32 -6.38 -14.55
C TRP A 51 -1.31 -5.53 -13.75
N PRO A 52 -1.70 -4.48 -12.99
CA PRO A 52 -0.73 -3.71 -12.23
C PRO A 52 -0.05 -4.55 -11.14
N ASP A 53 -0.80 -5.41 -10.44
CA ASP A 53 -0.25 -6.26 -9.39
C ASP A 53 0.63 -7.37 -9.97
N ARG A 54 0.27 -7.90 -11.14
CA ARG A 54 1.13 -8.86 -11.83
C ARG A 54 2.47 -8.24 -12.24
N VAL A 55 2.45 -7.01 -12.77
CA VAL A 55 3.69 -6.29 -13.13
C VAL A 55 4.54 -6.02 -11.90
N ARG A 56 3.93 -5.61 -10.77
CA ARG A 56 4.65 -5.43 -9.50
C ARG A 56 5.31 -6.71 -9.03
N ARG A 57 4.59 -7.84 -9.02
CA ARG A 57 5.14 -9.15 -8.65
C ARG A 57 6.28 -9.59 -9.55
N ALA A 58 6.20 -9.33 -10.86
CA ALA A 58 7.27 -9.63 -11.79
C ALA A 58 8.54 -8.82 -11.50
N ILE A 59 8.39 -7.53 -11.18
CA ILE A 59 9.51 -6.68 -10.77
C ILE A 59 10.09 -7.17 -9.44
N ALA A 60 9.24 -7.47 -8.46
CA ALA A 60 9.69 -7.96 -7.15
C ALA A 60 10.49 -9.28 -7.26
N ALA A 61 10.00 -10.22 -8.08
CA ALA A 61 10.68 -11.49 -8.33
C ALA A 61 12.04 -11.32 -9.01
N GLU A 62 12.18 -10.38 -9.95
CA GLU A 62 13.45 -10.14 -10.67
C GLU A 62 14.54 -9.58 -9.74
N PHE A 63 14.17 -8.73 -8.79
CA PHE A 63 15.10 -8.08 -7.87
C PHE A 63 15.20 -8.76 -6.50
N GLU A 64 14.60 -9.95 -6.35
CA GLU A 64 14.47 -10.63 -5.06
C GLU A 64 13.94 -9.70 -3.94
N LEU A 65 13.11 -8.73 -4.32
CA LEU A 65 12.47 -7.84 -3.38
C LEU A 65 11.42 -8.66 -2.64
N GLU A 66 11.56 -8.80 -1.32
CA GLU A 66 10.48 -9.31 -0.50
C GLU A 66 9.26 -8.40 -0.69
N ASP A 67 8.11 -8.98 -1.04
CA ASP A 67 6.79 -8.31 -1.05
C ASP A 67 6.33 -7.96 0.39
N ASN A 68 7.29 -7.80 1.32
CA ASN A 68 7.10 -7.63 2.75
C ASN A 68 8.32 -6.95 3.44
N PRO A 69 8.58 -5.65 3.22
CA PRO A 69 9.34 -4.88 4.21
C PRO A 69 8.53 -4.82 5.51
N GLN A 70 9.09 -5.40 6.57
CA GLN A 70 8.52 -5.45 7.92
C GLN A 70 7.97 -4.08 8.37
N PRO A 71 6.71 -3.96 8.82
CA PRO A 71 6.26 -2.76 9.49
C PRO A 71 6.77 -2.78 10.94
N GLY A 72 7.87 -2.09 11.20
CA GLY A 72 8.25 -1.69 12.55
C GLY A 72 9.60 -2.20 13.04
N ALA A 73 10.63 -1.42 12.79
CA ALA A 73 11.63 -1.15 13.82
C ALA A 73 11.90 0.36 13.80
N GLY A 74 10.88 1.13 14.18
CA GLY A 74 11.14 2.40 14.86
C GLY A 74 11.92 2.05 16.12
N GLY A 75 13.20 2.42 16.16
CA GLY A 75 14.04 2.24 17.33
C GLY A 75 13.52 3.09 18.48
N THR A 76 12.64 2.50 19.29
CA THR A 76 12.33 2.94 20.65
C THR A 76 12.70 1.80 21.58
N GLY A 77 13.75 2.03 22.38
CA GLY A 77 14.04 1.24 23.58
C GLY A 77 15.46 0.68 23.65
N GLU A 78 16.41 1.50 24.08
CA GLU A 78 17.41 1.05 25.08
C GLU A 78 17.40 2.09 26.21
N GLU A 79 16.34 2.07 27.00
CA GLU A 79 16.45 2.38 28.43
C GLU A 79 16.88 1.07 29.10
N THR A 80 18.15 0.98 29.46
CA THR A 80 18.67 -0.08 30.33
C THR A 80 18.92 0.54 31.69
N GLU A 81 17.88 0.56 32.52
CA GLU A 81 18.00 0.65 33.98
C GLU A 81 17.95 -0.80 34.48
N GLU A 82 19.04 -1.28 35.08
CA GLU A 82 19.11 -2.01 36.37
C GLU A 82 20.40 -2.84 36.48
N ALA A 83 21.32 -2.40 37.36
CA ALA A 83 22.15 -3.21 38.27
C ALA A 83 23.09 -2.31 39.09
#